data_AF-A0A354SHZ6-F1
#
_entry.id   AF-A0A354SHZ6-F1
#
_cell.length_a   1.000
_cell.length_b   1.000
_cell.length_c   1.000
_cell.angle_alpha   90.00
_cell.angle_beta   90.00
_cell.angle_gamma   90.00
#
_symmetry.space_group_name_H-M   'P 1'
#
loop_
_entity.id
_entity.type
_entity.pdbx_description
1 polymer ?
#
loop_
_entity_poly.entity_id
_entity_poly.type
_entity_poly.pdbx_seq_one_letter_code
_entity_poly.pdbx_strand_id
1 'polypeptide(L)'
;KDKMLATAAKRVEKLGGDATTYGNQYVGGTHFMYVLKEKPAIYADIHKDPSVPWSVTIWKGWLKPLSLLAAGGVLGGVFFHYMIHGPKTPHEDVQGNDAGKMEGGK
;
A
#
# COMPACT_ATOMS: atom_id res chain seq x y z
N LYS A 1 8.18 9.19 -23.99
CA LYS A 1 7.81 10.25 -23.02
C LYS A 1 8.46 11.58 -23.39
N ASP A 2 9.78 11.66 -23.40
CA ASP A 2 10.51 12.95 -23.54
C ASP A 2 10.27 13.65 -24.88
N LYS A 3 10.19 12.89 -25.99
CA LYS A 3 9.81 13.44 -27.29
C LYS A 3 8.43 14.12 -27.26
N MET A 4 7.45 13.53 -26.57
CA MET A 4 6.10 14.11 -26.44
C MET A 4 6.09 15.30 -25.50
N LEU A 5 6.89 15.30 -24.44
CA LEU A 5 7.10 16.47 -23.57
C LEU A 5 7.69 17.63 -24.35
N ALA A 6 8.70 17.39 -25.18
CA ALA A 6 9.30 18.40 -26.04
C ALA A 6 8.30 18.94 -27.09
N THR A 7 7.50 18.06 -27.70
CA THR A 7 6.44 18.48 -28.63
C THR A 7 5.35 19.31 -27.94
N ALA A 8 4.94 18.91 -26.73
CA ALA A 8 3.95 19.65 -25.94
C ALA A 8 4.49 21.03 -25.52
N ALA A 9 5.76 21.12 -25.10
CA ALA A 9 6.40 22.39 -24.76
C ALA A 9 6.42 23.36 -25.95
N LYS A 10 6.82 22.89 -27.14
CA LYS A 10 6.75 23.68 -28.38
C LYS A 10 5.33 24.13 -28.70
N ARG A 11 4.33 23.30 -28.40
CA ARG A 11 2.91 23.64 -28.63
C ARG A 11 2.44 24.72 -27.66
N VAL A 12 2.82 24.64 -26.38
CA VAL A 12 2.55 25.66 -25.36
C VAL A 12 3.16 26.99 -25.77
N GLU A 13 4.44 27.00 -26.17
CA GLU A 13 5.13 28.19 -26.66
C GLU A 13 4.41 28.83 -27.85
N LYS A 14 3.96 28.00 -28.81
CA LYS A 14 3.19 28.47 -29.97
C LYS A 14 1.81 29.04 -29.59
N LEU A 15 1.19 28.56 -28.51
CA LEU A 15 -0.09 29.07 -28.04
C LEU A 15 0.07 30.39 -27.27
N GLY A 16 1.19 30.56 -26.56
CA GLY A 16 1.48 31.75 -25.77
C GLY A 16 0.53 31.95 -24.59
N GLY A 17 0.68 33.07 -23.88
CA GLY A 17 -0.17 33.43 -22.75
C GLY A 17 -0.07 32.45 -21.58
N ASP A 18 -1.23 32.02 -21.09
CA ASP A 18 -1.38 31.16 -19.91
C ASP A 18 -1.46 29.65 -20.26
N ALA A 19 -1.06 29.28 -21.48
CA ALA A 19 -1.05 27.89 -21.93
C ALA A 19 -0.09 27.01 -21.09
N THR A 20 -0.52 25.79 -20.79
CA THR A 20 0.20 24.91 -19.86
C THR A 20 -0.10 23.44 -20.13
N THR A 21 0.80 22.54 -19.71
CA THR A 21 0.63 21.09 -19.82
C THR A 21 0.05 20.50 -18.54
N TYR A 22 -0.91 19.58 -18.66
CA TYR A 22 -1.55 18.91 -17.51
C TYR A 22 -1.40 17.39 -17.59
N GLY A 23 -1.14 16.75 -16.43
CA GLY A 23 -1.07 15.30 -16.27
C GLY A 23 0.34 14.71 -16.11
N ASN A 24 1.36 15.33 -16.70
CA ASN A 24 2.74 14.82 -16.64
C ASN A 24 3.40 14.89 -15.25
N GLN A 25 2.97 15.83 -14.41
CA GLN A 25 3.59 16.14 -13.12
C GLN A 25 2.96 15.40 -11.94
N TYR A 26 1.72 14.91 -12.10
CA TYR A 26 0.96 14.30 -11.02
C TYR A 26 1.12 12.79 -11.02
N VAL A 27 1.05 12.17 -9.83
CA VAL A 27 1.02 10.70 -9.63
C VAL A 27 2.08 9.89 -10.39
N GLY A 28 3.28 10.46 -10.59
CA GLY A 28 4.38 9.80 -11.33
C GLY A 28 4.29 9.94 -12.86
N GLY A 29 3.30 10.68 -13.35
CA GLY A 29 3.03 10.95 -14.75
C GLY A 29 1.87 10.11 -15.29
N THR A 30 0.82 10.78 -15.77
CA THR A 30 -0.26 10.11 -16.49
C THR A 30 0.24 9.77 -17.90
N HIS A 31 0.01 8.54 -18.37
CA HIS A 31 0.44 8.09 -19.71
C HIS A 31 -0.05 9.02 -20.84
N PHE A 32 -1.14 9.74 -20.59
CA PHE A 32 -1.66 10.81 -21.44
C PHE A 32 -1.42 12.16 -20.78
N MET A 33 -1.00 13.15 -21.56
CA MET A 33 -0.81 14.53 -21.12
C MET A 33 -1.54 15.45 -22.09
N TYR A 34 -2.14 16.51 -21.56
CA TYR A 34 -2.90 17.47 -22.35
C TYR A 34 -2.16 18.80 -22.41
N VAL A 35 -2.33 19.52 -23.53
CA VAL A 35 -1.92 20.92 -23.65
C VAL A 35 -3.17 21.77 -23.54
N LEU A 36 -3.23 22.56 -22.48
CA LEU A 36 -4.32 23.47 -22.17
C LEU A 36 -3.95 24.85 -22.70
N LYS A 37 -4.96 25.60 -23.15
CA LYS A 37 -4.76 26.98 -23.64
C LYS A 37 -4.59 27.98 -22.50
N GLU A 38 -5.06 27.61 -21.31
CA GLU A 38 -5.13 28.45 -20.11
C GLU A 38 -4.79 27.60 -18.87
N LYS A 39 -4.75 28.22 -17.70
CA LYS A 39 -4.50 27.53 -16.43
C LYS A 39 -5.54 26.44 -16.14
N PRO A 40 -5.15 25.27 -15.57
CA PRO A 40 -6.08 24.17 -15.27
C PRO A 40 -7.29 24.59 -14.42
N ALA A 41 -7.11 25.61 -13.57
CA ALA A 41 -8.12 26.12 -12.65
C ALA A 41 -9.39 26.68 -13.30
N ILE A 42 -9.35 27.06 -14.59
CA ILE A 42 -10.51 27.63 -15.29
C ILE A 42 -11.37 26.56 -15.97
N TYR A 43 -10.85 25.35 -16.11
CA TYR A 43 -11.56 24.25 -16.76
C TYR A 43 -12.41 23.50 -15.74
N ALA A 44 -13.68 23.28 -16.09
CA ALA A 44 -14.57 22.45 -15.30
C ALA A 44 -14.02 21.01 -15.20
N ASP A 45 -14.24 20.39 -14.04
CA ASP A 45 -13.86 19.00 -13.73
C ASP A 45 -12.35 18.66 -13.80
N ILE A 46 -11.47 19.66 -13.93
CA ILE A 46 -10.03 19.47 -13.80
C ILE A 46 -9.59 19.71 -12.36
N HIS A 47 -9.05 18.65 -11.74
CA HIS A 47 -8.44 18.73 -10.42
C HIS A 47 -7.13 19.52 -10.50
N LYS A 48 -6.88 20.45 -9.58
CA LYS A 48 -5.66 21.28 -9.61
C LYS A 48 -4.40 20.50 -9.22
N ASP A 49 -4.54 19.60 -8.26
CA ASP A 49 -3.44 18.78 -7.74
C ASP A 49 -3.93 17.38 -7.34
N PRO A 50 -4.15 16.49 -8.32
CA PRO A 50 -4.52 15.12 -8.03
C PRO A 50 -3.35 14.38 -7.37
N SER A 51 -3.57 13.91 -6.15
CA SER A 51 -2.60 13.15 -5.36
C SER A 51 -3.21 11.85 -4.84
N VAL A 52 -2.34 10.89 -4.50
CA VAL A 52 -2.78 9.64 -3.86
C VAL A 52 -3.08 9.93 -2.39
N PRO A 53 -4.27 9.57 -1.87
CA PRO A 53 -4.60 9.76 -0.47
C PRO A 53 -3.64 9.02 0.46
N TRP A 54 -3.28 9.64 1.59
CA TRP A 54 -2.30 9.10 2.53
C TRP A 54 -2.69 7.72 3.11
N SER A 55 -3.98 7.49 3.33
CA SER A 55 -4.52 6.20 3.80
C SER A 55 -4.17 5.05 2.86
N VAL A 56 -4.24 5.27 1.54
CA VAL A 56 -3.88 4.28 0.52
C VAL A 56 -2.39 3.98 0.58
N THR A 57 -1.57 5.02 0.72
CA THR A 57 -0.11 4.89 0.83
C THR A 57 0.30 4.07 2.04
N ILE A 58 -0.30 4.27 3.21
CA ILE A 58 -0.02 3.42 4.39
C ILE A 58 -0.47 1.99 4.17
N TRP A 59 -1.70 1.80 3.70
CA TRP A 59 -2.25 0.47 3.54
C TRP A 59 -1.46 -0.37 2.54
N LYS A 60 -1.12 0.22 1.38
CA LYS A 60 -0.35 -0.46 0.33
C LYS A 60 1.14 -0.52 0.66
N GLY A 61 1.69 0.50 1.30
CA GLY A 61 3.13 0.60 1.56
C GLY A 61 3.58 -0.18 2.79
N TRP A 62 2.91 -0.02 3.92
CA TRP A 62 3.37 -0.56 5.20
C TRP A 62 2.53 -1.76 5.66
N LEU A 63 1.21 -1.61 5.70
CA LEU A 63 0.34 -2.64 6.29
C LEU A 63 0.38 -3.95 5.50
N LYS A 64 0.39 -3.89 4.17
CA LYS A 64 0.48 -5.10 3.33
C LYS A 64 1.72 -5.96 3.60
N PRO A 65 2.96 -5.46 3.44
CA PRO A 65 4.13 -6.29 3.67
C PRO A 65 4.23 -6.74 5.14
N LEU A 66 3.87 -5.89 6.10
CA LEU A 66 3.84 -6.28 7.52
C LEU A 66 2.81 -7.39 7.79
N SER A 67 1.63 -7.32 7.18
CA SER A 67 0.61 -8.37 7.32
C SER A 67 1.07 -9.70 6.73
N LEU A 68 1.77 -9.67 5.59
CA LEU A 68 2.34 -10.86 4.98
C LEU A 68 3.42 -11.48 5.88
N LEU A 69 4.29 -10.65 6.44
CA LEU A 69 5.34 -11.08 7.36
C LEU A 69 4.75 -11.64 8.67
N ALA A 70 3.71 -11.00 9.21
CA ALA A 70 3.00 -11.50 10.38
C ALA A 70 2.35 -12.86 10.11
N ALA A 71 1.68 -13.04 8.97
CA ALA A 71 1.08 -14.32 8.59
C ALA A 71 2.15 -15.42 8.48
N GLY A 72 3.28 -15.13 7.82
CA GLY A 72 4.41 -16.06 7.75
C GLY A 72 5.00 -16.38 9.13
N GLY A 73 5.12 -15.37 9.99
CA GLY A 73 5.58 -15.51 11.37
C GLY A 73 4.66 -16.38 12.24
N VAL A 74 3.34 -16.23 12.10
CA VAL A 74 2.36 -17.08 12.80
C VAL A 74 2.46 -18.52 12.31
N LEU A 75 2.47 -18.74 10.99
CA LEU A 75 2.58 -20.10 10.43
C LEU A 75 3.88 -20.79 10.86
N GLY A 76 5.01 -20.08 10.75
CA GLY A 76 6.30 -20.58 11.21
C GLY A 76 6.33 -20.81 12.73
N GLY A 77 5.81 -19.86 13.51
CA GLY A 77 5.74 -19.94 14.97
C GLY A 77 4.93 -21.15 15.44
N VAL A 78 3.76 -21.39 14.86
CA VAL A 78 2.94 -22.57 15.16
C VAL A 78 3.66 -23.86 14.76
N PHE A 79 4.29 -23.90 13.59
CA PHE A 79 5.05 -25.06 13.13
C PHE A 79 6.22 -25.41 14.07
N PHE A 80 7.05 -24.43 14.42
CA PHE A 80 8.18 -24.64 15.33
C PHE A 80 7.72 -24.93 16.76
N HIS A 81 6.65 -24.27 17.24
CA HIS A 81 6.07 -24.55 18.56
C HIS A 81 5.62 -26.01 18.65
N TYR A 82 4.93 -26.52 17.62
CA TYR A 82 4.51 -27.92 17.57
C TYR A 82 5.68 -28.90 17.53
N MET A 83 6.73 -28.60 16.75
CA MET A 83 7.90 -29.47 16.63
C MET A 83 8.71 -29.55 17.93
N ILE A 84 8.85 -28.43 18.65
CA ILE A 84 9.66 -28.36 19.88
C ILE A 84 8.91 -28.91 21.09
N HIS A 85 7.62 -28.57 21.25
CA HIS A 85 6.84 -28.97 22.44
C HIS A 85 6.04 -30.25 22.25
N GLY A 86 5.83 -30.69 21.01
CA GLY A 86 5.00 -31.85 20.69
C GLY A 86 3.49 -31.59 20.85
N PRO A 87 2.65 -32.51 20.35
CA PRO A 87 1.20 -32.42 20.50
C PRO A 87 0.79 -32.52 21.97
N LYS A 88 -0.11 -31.62 22.43
CA LYS A 88 -0.82 -31.82 23.69
C LYS A 88 -1.87 -32.90 23.52
N THR A 89 -1.63 -34.06 24.12
CA THR A 89 -2.67 -35.08 24.30
C THR A 89 -3.59 -34.66 25.45
N PRO A 90 -4.90 -34.91 25.36
CA PRO A 90 -5.74 -34.92 26.56
C PRO A 90 -5.09 -35.87 27.56
N HIS A 91 -4.93 -35.45 28.82
CA HIS A 91 -4.72 -36.43 29.88
C HIS A 91 -6.00 -37.25 29.91
N GLU A 92 -5.92 -38.54 29.56
CA GLU A 92 -6.91 -39.47 30.07
C GLU A 92 -6.76 -39.43 31.59
N ASP A 93 -7.80 -38.97 32.28
CA ASP A 93 -7.91 -39.04 33.73
C ASP A 93 -7.96 -40.52 34.15
N VAL A 94 -6.81 -41.20 34.14
CA VAL A 94 -6.62 -42.48 34.80
C VAL A 94 -5.91 -42.21 36.11
N GLN A 95 -6.74 -42.16 37.16
CA GLN A 95 -6.44 -42.21 38.59
C GLN A 95 -4.99 -42.49 38.97
N GLY A 96 -4.37 -41.52 39.65
CA GLY A 96 -3.15 -41.72 40.43
C GLY A 96 -2.68 -40.39 41.00
N ASN A 97 -2.79 -40.24 42.33
CA ASN A 97 -2.30 -39.10 43.11
C ASN A 97 -1.00 -38.51 42.54
N ASP A 98 -1.03 -37.25 42.10
CA ASP A 98 -0.09 -36.25 42.62
C ASP A 98 -0.52 -34.82 42.26
N ALA A 99 -0.36 -33.96 43.23
CA ALA A 99 -0.93 -32.63 43.29
C ALA A 99 -0.17 -31.62 42.44
N GLY A 100 -0.92 -30.70 41.83
CA GLY A 100 -0.53 -29.30 41.71
C GLY A 100 0.25 -28.91 40.46
N LYS A 101 -0.48 -28.47 39.43
CA LYS A 101 -0.60 -27.04 39.07
C LYS A 101 -1.38 -26.91 37.76
N MET A 102 -2.68 -26.69 37.91
CA MET A 102 -3.45 -26.01 36.87
C MET A 102 -3.11 -24.53 36.97
N GLU A 103 -2.29 -24.02 36.05
CA GLU A 103 -2.20 -22.57 35.82
C GLU A 103 -2.77 -22.29 34.44
N GLY A 104 -4.09 -22.07 34.44
CA GLY A 104 -4.79 -21.39 33.38
C GLY A 104 -4.57 -19.88 33.53
N GLY A 105 -4.24 -19.23 32.42
CA GLY A 105 -4.42 -17.81 32.20
C GLY A 105 -3.27 -16.91 32.65
N LYS A 106 -2.47 -16.48 31.67
CA LYS A 106 -2.38 -15.06 31.32
C LYS A 106 -2.35 -14.92 29.81
#